data_AF-A0A1W9T335-F1
#
_entry.id   AF-A0A1W9T335-F1
#
_cell.length_a   1.000
_cell.length_b   1.000
_cell.length_c   1.000
_cell.angle_alpha   90.00
_cell.angle_beta   90.00
_cell.angle_gamma   90.00
#
_symmetry.space_group_name_H-M   'P 1'
#
loop_
_entity.id
_entity.type
_entity.pdbx_description
1 polymer ?
#
loop_
_entity_poly.entity_id
_entity_poly.type
_entity_poly.pdbx_seq_one_letter_code
_entity_poly.pdbx_strand_id
1 'polypeptide(L)'
;MYDLEDEQQHKSSHSAKSSRRVYRDTDNRVISGLSSGIASYLGIDPVIVRVVFVLATLFYGASLLVYILLWIIVPEANTTSQKLEMRGEAVNLTNIEKSIKDEFTNVKTNFSKWQKNQDYSKLNDNVSSVVNFIGRIAVISFKVILVIVGIWLFFVSLGVLGSLTGIMFFNDTIISPFTWNDINFAFTDFIRLFADPFTGIVGMISLYLLVIIPALAVIYFSLKMIFRFKVRNRAIGIIGITLWLVSLMTLVVAGFRTAYNFKSDADISRTYTIDNDRDTLFVKLTNPISDRYSHHAKERFNRVYVDFENNLKLSGKPRLFILKSDNDKYSLEILKEARGMTKEDALKHAKNLSYNWQQIDSLISLNRYFEIKETKKIRDQELNVYIKIPVGKVVYLGNNIDQIAYGIHNIENIYDWDMTENYWIMTEDGLSLLENAPVVESPEDSSGNETEIEKIEVENDDDDEIRQMKKELDSM
;
A
#
# COMPACT_ATOMS: atom_id res chain seq x y z
N MET A 1 43.43 -84.79 65.09
CA MET A 1 44.08 -84.87 63.77
C MET A 1 43.35 -83.88 62.86
N TYR A 2 44.12 -82.92 62.33
CA TYR A 2 43.78 -81.79 61.46
C TYR A 2 43.22 -80.49 62.08
N ASP A 3 44.16 -79.59 62.37
CA ASP A 3 44.08 -78.13 62.14
C ASP A 3 43.82 -77.82 60.66
N LEU A 4 43.04 -76.77 60.37
CA LEU A 4 43.10 -75.88 59.18
C LEU A 4 42.38 -74.58 59.57
N GLU A 5 43.09 -73.52 59.94
CA GLU A 5 43.71 -72.47 59.10
C GLU A 5 42.79 -71.26 58.83
N ASP A 6 43.25 -70.12 59.33
CA ASP A 6 42.71 -68.77 59.13
C ASP A 6 42.89 -68.30 57.68
N GLU A 7 41.80 -67.88 57.03
CA GLU A 7 41.88 -67.07 55.80
C GLU A 7 41.65 -65.58 56.10
N GLN A 8 42.74 -64.82 56.10
CA GLN A 8 42.72 -63.36 56.07
C GLN A 8 42.29 -62.84 54.69
N GLN A 9 41.11 -62.21 54.61
CA GLN A 9 40.70 -61.47 53.41
C GLN A 9 41.24 -60.04 53.42
N HIS A 10 42.20 -59.78 52.52
CA HIS A 10 42.69 -58.45 52.16
C HIS A 10 41.57 -57.57 51.55
N LYS A 11 41.21 -56.47 52.23
CA LYS A 11 40.37 -55.40 51.67
C LYS A 11 41.23 -54.42 50.88
N SER A 12 41.18 -54.49 49.55
CA SER A 12 41.67 -53.42 48.67
C SER A 12 40.59 -52.34 48.51
N SER A 13 40.81 -51.16 49.11
CA SER A 13 39.91 -50.01 48.94
C SER A 13 40.24 -49.28 47.63
N HIS A 14 39.62 -49.69 46.53
CA HIS A 14 39.52 -48.82 45.35
C HIS A 14 38.42 -47.79 45.59
N SER A 15 38.81 -46.55 45.89
CA SER A 15 37.90 -45.40 45.89
C SER A 15 37.53 -45.07 44.44
N ALA A 16 36.51 -45.76 43.93
CA ALA A 16 35.91 -45.44 42.65
C ALA A 16 35.17 -44.10 42.79
N LYS A 17 35.65 -43.08 42.08
CA LYS A 17 35.02 -41.77 41.99
C LYS A 17 33.67 -41.94 41.28
N SER A 18 32.57 -41.91 42.04
CA SER A 18 31.21 -42.09 41.54
C SER A 18 30.85 -41.02 40.50
N SER A 19 30.47 -41.46 39.30
CA SER A 19 30.03 -40.62 38.19
C SER A 19 28.63 -40.08 38.49
N ARG A 20 28.50 -38.79 38.82
CA ARG A 20 27.18 -38.16 38.95
C ARG A 20 26.45 -38.17 37.61
N ARG A 21 25.17 -38.56 37.63
CA ARG A 21 24.28 -38.51 36.45
C ARG A 21 23.00 -37.78 36.81
N VAL A 22 22.46 -37.03 35.85
CA VAL A 22 21.20 -36.32 36.02
C VAL A 22 20.06 -37.30 35.76
N TYR A 23 19.25 -37.53 36.78
CA TYR A 23 18.00 -38.28 36.68
C TYR A 23 16.85 -37.41 37.16
N ARG A 24 15.62 -37.75 36.77
CA ARG A 24 14.42 -37.17 37.38
C ARG A 24 14.13 -37.88 38.71
N ASP A 25 14.03 -37.09 39.77
CA ASP A 25 13.74 -37.58 41.12
C ASP A 25 12.22 -37.81 41.26
N THR A 26 11.83 -39.08 41.36
CA THR A 26 10.43 -39.51 41.48
C THR A 26 9.87 -39.31 42.90
N ASP A 27 10.73 -39.28 43.91
CA ASP A 27 10.31 -39.26 45.31
C ASP A 27 9.87 -37.85 45.75
N ASN A 28 10.48 -36.81 45.17
CA ASN A 28 10.16 -35.39 45.43
C ASN A 28 9.55 -34.67 44.20
N ARG A 29 8.69 -35.37 43.45
CA ARG A 29 8.03 -34.82 42.26
C ARG A 29 6.88 -33.87 42.63
N VAL A 30 6.88 -32.68 42.03
CA VAL A 30 5.71 -31.74 42.05
C VAL A 30 4.96 -31.78 40.73
N ILE A 31 5.70 -31.76 39.61
CA ILE A 31 5.14 -31.90 38.24
C ILE A 31 5.72 -33.16 37.60
N SER A 32 7.03 -33.17 37.33
CA SER A 32 7.71 -34.26 36.60
C SER A 32 8.96 -34.83 37.28
N GLY A 33 9.35 -34.30 38.44
CA GLY A 33 10.60 -34.68 39.13
C GLY A 33 11.87 -34.05 38.56
N LEU A 34 11.77 -33.30 37.46
CA LEU A 34 12.93 -32.71 36.75
C LEU A 34 13.69 -31.67 37.61
N SER A 35 12.97 -30.76 38.26
CA SER A 35 13.59 -29.71 39.08
C SER A 35 14.30 -30.28 40.32
N SER A 36 13.74 -31.35 40.91
CA SER A 36 14.34 -32.03 42.07
C SER A 36 15.55 -32.88 41.67
N GLY A 37 15.49 -33.47 40.47
CA GLY A 37 16.61 -34.18 39.86
C GLY A 37 17.82 -33.29 39.57
N ILE A 38 17.58 -32.15 38.92
CA ILE A 38 18.61 -31.14 38.63
C ILE A 38 19.19 -30.58 39.95
N ALA A 39 18.34 -30.32 40.94
CA ALA A 39 18.77 -29.83 42.24
C ALA A 39 19.64 -30.84 43.00
N SER A 40 19.29 -32.12 42.97
CA SER A 40 20.07 -33.20 43.58
C SER A 40 21.44 -33.36 42.93
N TYR A 41 21.51 -33.26 41.60
CA TYR A 41 22.77 -33.28 40.86
C TYR A 41 23.69 -32.10 41.21
N LEU A 42 23.08 -30.90 41.32
CA LEU A 42 23.77 -29.64 41.64
C LEU A 42 24.03 -29.43 43.14
N GLY A 43 23.42 -30.22 44.02
CA GLY A 43 23.53 -30.07 45.48
C GLY A 43 22.88 -28.80 46.04
N ILE A 44 21.83 -28.29 45.39
CA ILE A 44 21.09 -27.08 45.80
C ILE A 44 19.64 -27.41 46.14
N ASP A 45 18.91 -26.48 46.76
CA ASP A 45 17.50 -26.66 47.09
C ASP A 45 16.62 -26.74 45.81
N PRO A 46 15.76 -27.76 45.65
CA PRO A 46 14.80 -27.88 44.53
C PRO A 46 13.92 -26.66 44.31
N VAL A 47 13.61 -25.90 45.35
CA VAL A 47 12.82 -24.66 45.28
C VAL A 47 13.55 -23.61 44.44
N ILE A 48 14.88 -23.50 44.57
CA ILE A 48 15.69 -22.54 43.81
C ILE A 48 15.60 -22.85 42.31
N VAL A 49 15.77 -24.13 41.93
CA VAL A 49 15.67 -24.56 40.53
C VAL A 49 14.27 -24.27 39.96
N ARG A 50 13.21 -24.48 40.74
CA ARG A 50 11.84 -24.15 40.34
C ARG A 50 11.67 -22.64 40.10
N VAL A 51 12.17 -21.81 41.00
CA VAL A 51 12.10 -20.34 40.86
C VAL A 51 12.88 -19.88 39.62
N VAL A 52 14.03 -20.45 39.33
CA VAL A 52 14.82 -20.13 38.11
C VAL A 52 14.04 -20.44 36.84
N PHE A 53 13.44 -21.63 36.71
CA PHE A 53 12.62 -21.97 35.54
C PHE A 53 11.41 -21.06 35.38
N VAL A 54 10.77 -20.68 36.49
CA VAL A 54 9.64 -19.74 36.47
C VAL A 54 10.10 -18.36 36.01
N LEU A 55 11.16 -17.82 36.58
CA LEU A 55 11.71 -16.51 36.20
C LEU A 55 12.16 -16.50 34.74
N ALA A 56 12.87 -17.54 34.31
CA ALA A 56 13.25 -17.70 32.91
C ALA A 56 12.03 -17.70 31.97
N THR A 57 10.90 -18.28 32.42
CA THR A 57 9.67 -18.33 31.60
C THR A 57 9.04 -16.96 31.51
N LEU A 58 9.09 -16.20 32.61
CA LEU A 58 8.60 -14.83 32.68
C LEU A 58 9.40 -13.85 31.82
N PHE A 59 10.73 -13.97 31.80
CA PHE A 59 11.59 -13.02 31.09
C PHE A 59 11.79 -13.38 29.61
N TYR A 60 11.87 -14.66 29.27
CA TYR A 60 12.26 -15.10 27.92
C TYR A 60 11.22 -16.00 27.23
N GLY A 61 10.18 -16.49 27.94
CA GLY A 61 9.10 -17.34 27.38
C GLY A 61 9.52 -18.76 26.96
N ALA A 62 10.78 -18.97 26.59
CA ALA A 62 11.27 -20.21 26.00
C ALA A 62 11.59 -21.33 27.01
N SER A 63 11.79 -21.00 28.30
CA SER A 63 12.15 -22.02 29.30
C SER A 63 11.03 -23.02 29.59
N LEU A 64 9.77 -22.70 29.28
CA LEU A 64 8.69 -23.68 29.34
C LEU A 64 8.91 -24.81 28.32
N LEU A 65 9.33 -24.46 27.10
CA LEU A 65 9.68 -25.44 26.07
C LEU A 65 10.91 -26.25 26.46
N VAL A 66 11.93 -25.60 27.00
CA VAL A 66 13.14 -26.28 27.52
C VAL A 66 12.77 -27.24 28.66
N TYR A 67 11.86 -26.87 29.55
CA TYR A 67 11.39 -27.72 30.64
C TYR A 67 10.68 -28.98 30.12
N ILE A 68 9.80 -28.84 29.13
CA ILE A 68 9.12 -29.97 28.48
C ILE A 68 10.11 -30.86 27.75
N LEU A 69 11.08 -30.27 27.03
CA LEU A 69 12.10 -31.00 26.31
C LEU A 69 12.98 -31.83 27.26
N LEU A 70 13.47 -31.22 28.34
CA LEU A 70 14.25 -31.91 29.37
C LEU A 70 13.41 -32.98 30.10
N TRP A 71 12.10 -32.78 30.23
CA TRP A 71 11.22 -33.78 30.81
C TRP A 71 11.15 -35.05 29.95
N ILE A 72 11.13 -34.92 28.63
CA ILE A 72 11.13 -36.04 27.69
C ILE A 72 12.51 -36.72 27.64
N ILE A 73 13.60 -35.94 27.63
CA ILE A 73 14.97 -36.46 27.45
C ILE A 73 15.53 -37.11 28.71
N VAL A 74 15.30 -36.53 29.88
CA VAL A 74 15.93 -37.01 31.12
C VAL A 74 15.16 -38.23 31.66
N PRO A 75 15.83 -39.37 31.91
CA PRO A 75 15.18 -40.57 32.45
C PRO A 75 14.86 -40.44 33.95
N GLU A 76 13.90 -41.23 34.43
CA GLU A 76 13.53 -41.30 35.86
C GLU A 76 14.48 -42.21 36.65
N ALA A 77 14.80 -41.83 37.90
CA ALA A 77 15.59 -42.66 38.81
C ALA A 77 14.70 -43.71 39.50
N ASN A 78 14.60 -44.89 38.90
CA ASN A 78 13.75 -45.98 39.39
C ASN A 78 14.50 -46.93 40.35
N THR A 79 15.82 -47.04 40.24
CA THR A 79 16.62 -47.95 41.07
C THR A 79 17.38 -47.20 42.17
N THR A 80 17.63 -47.88 43.29
CA THR A 80 18.41 -47.35 44.42
C THR A 80 19.80 -46.88 43.96
N SER A 81 20.43 -47.62 43.04
CA SER A 81 21.70 -47.24 42.43
C SER A 81 21.60 -45.93 41.65
N GLN A 82 20.54 -45.71 40.85
CA GLN A 82 20.33 -44.45 40.11
C GLN A 82 20.11 -43.26 41.05
N LYS A 83 19.39 -43.47 42.16
CA LYS A 83 19.20 -42.43 43.20
C LYS A 83 20.51 -42.07 43.90
N LEU A 84 21.37 -43.05 44.19
CA LEU A 84 22.70 -42.85 44.76
C LEU A 84 23.64 -42.13 43.77
N GLU A 85 23.60 -42.50 42.48
CA GLU A 85 24.34 -41.82 41.40
C GLU A 85 23.94 -40.35 41.27
N MET A 86 22.64 -40.04 41.36
CA MET A 86 22.13 -38.66 41.28
C MET A 86 22.62 -37.78 42.42
N ARG A 87 22.71 -38.35 43.63
CA ARG A 87 23.19 -37.67 44.86
C ARG A 87 24.72 -37.62 44.94
N GLY A 88 25.42 -38.34 44.06
CA GLY A 88 26.87 -38.43 44.04
C GLY A 88 27.45 -39.32 45.14
N GLU A 89 26.66 -40.24 45.67
CA GLU A 89 27.09 -41.26 46.61
C GLU A 89 27.70 -42.45 45.84
N ALA A 90 28.64 -43.17 46.48
CA ALA A 90 29.24 -44.36 45.87
C ALA A 90 28.27 -45.54 45.89
N VAL A 91 28.06 -46.21 44.75
CA VAL A 91 27.21 -47.41 44.66
C VAL A 91 27.97 -48.60 45.24
N ASN A 92 27.89 -48.79 46.55
CA ASN A 92 28.49 -49.91 47.28
C ASN A 92 27.49 -50.51 48.28
N LEU A 93 27.74 -51.73 48.77
CA LEU A 93 26.83 -52.46 49.64
C LEU A 93 26.39 -51.64 50.87
N THR A 94 27.32 -50.89 51.46
CA THR A 94 27.07 -50.07 52.66
C THR A 94 26.13 -48.90 52.41
N ASN A 95 26.26 -48.22 51.27
CA ASN A 95 25.37 -47.10 50.91
C ASN A 95 24.02 -47.59 50.41
N ILE A 96 23.98 -48.75 49.73
CA ILE A 96 22.73 -49.41 49.34
C ILE A 96 21.95 -49.83 50.59
N GLU A 97 22.59 -50.49 51.56
CA GLU A 97 21.95 -50.86 52.83
C GLU A 97 21.42 -49.65 53.58
N LYS A 98 22.23 -48.59 53.69
CA LYS A 98 21.84 -47.32 54.31
C LYS A 98 20.62 -46.72 53.60
N SER A 99 20.65 -46.62 52.27
CA SER A 99 19.54 -46.06 51.49
C SER A 99 18.24 -46.87 51.60
N ILE A 100 18.33 -48.21 51.62
CA ILE A 100 17.16 -49.09 51.82
C ILE A 100 16.62 -48.94 53.24
N LYS A 101 17.48 -48.81 54.25
CA LYS A 101 17.08 -48.60 55.65
C LYS A 101 16.45 -47.22 55.85
N ASP A 102 16.99 -46.19 55.19
CA ASP A 102 16.45 -44.83 55.17
C ASP A 102 15.10 -44.78 54.43
N GLU A 103 14.95 -45.51 53.32
CA GLU A 103 13.67 -45.68 52.64
C GLU A 103 12.66 -46.44 53.52
N PHE A 104 13.06 -47.55 54.17
CA PHE A 104 12.18 -48.32 55.04
C PHE A 104 11.72 -47.52 56.27
N THR A 105 12.62 -46.73 56.86
CA THR A 105 12.27 -45.83 57.98
C THR A 105 11.41 -44.66 57.52
N ASN A 106 11.65 -44.09 56.34
CA ASN A 106 10.77 -43.08 55.73
C ASN A 106 9.39 -43.66 55.38
N VAL A 107 9.31 -44.88 54.85
CA VAL A 107 8.04 -45.57 54.58
C VAL A 107 7.31 -45.87 55.88
N LYS A 108 7.99 -46.37 56.92
CA LYS A 108 7.39 -46.63 58.24
C LYS A 108 6.89 -45.36 58.92
N THR A 109 7.62 -44.26 58.81
CA THR A 109 7.21 -42.96 59.36
C THR A 109 6.10 -42.30 58.54
N ASN A 110 6.12 -42.42 57.20
CA ASN A 110 5.05 -41.92 56.34
C ASN A 110 3.77 -42.77 56.45
N PHE A 111 3.90 -44.10 56.61
CA PHE A 111 2.79 -45.01 56.85
C PHE A 111 2.13 -44.76 58.21
N SER A 112 2.93 -44.50 59.27
CA SER A 112 2.37 -44.15 60.58
C SER A 112 1.75 -42.75 60.62
N LYS A 113 2.24 -41.80 59.82
CA LYS A 113 1.60 -40.49 59.57
C LYS A 113 0.31 -40.63 58.76
N TRP A 114 0.28 -41.50 57.75
CA TRP A 114 -0.88 -41.77 56.90
C TRP A 114 -2.00 -42.49 57.66
N GLN A 115 -1.66 -43.46 58.51
CA GLN A 115 -2.61 -44.17 59.36
C GLN A 115 -3.24 -43.28 60.46
N LYS A 116 -2.60 -42.15 60.80
CA LYS A 116 -3.08 -41.20 61.82
C LYS A 116 -3.77 -39.94 61.29
N ASN A 117 -3.68 -39.62 60.00
CA ASN A 117 -4.31 -38.42 59.41
C ASN A 117 -5.44 -38.81 58.43
N GLN A 118 -6.69 -38.66 58.87
CA GLN A 118 -7.89 -38.68 58.02
C GLN A 118 -8.09 -37.37 57.22
N ASP A 119 -7.01 -36.74 56.76
CA ASP A 119 -7.07 -35.36 56.23
C ASP A 119 -6.48 -35.29 54.82
N TYR A 120 -7.28 -35.76 53.84
CA TYR A 120 -7.01 -35.66 52.40
C TYR A 120 -7.07 -34.21 51.86
N SER A 121 -7.31 -33.22 52.72
CA SER A 121 -7.36 -31.79 52.40
C SER A 121 -5.98 -31.18 52.11
N LYS A 122 -4.91 -31.72 52.69
CA LYS A 122 -3.54 -31.14 52.58
C LYS A 122 -2.80 -31.44 51.27
N LEU A 123 -3.28 -32.39 50.46
CA LEU A 123 -2.78 -32.57 49.09
C LEU A 123 -3.32 -31.49 48.13
N ASN A 124 -4.44 -30.86 48.49
CA ASN A 124 -5.07 -29.80 47.70
C ASN A 124 -4.39 -28.43 47.92
N ASP A 125 -3.80 -28.18 49.09
CA ASP A 125 -3.19 -26.89 49.45
C ASP A 125 -1.90 -26.58 48.68
N ASN A 126 -1.08 -27.60 48.40
CA ASN A 126 0.17 -27.42 47.65
C ASN A 126 -0.06 -27.30 46.14
N VAL A 127 -1.02 -28.05 45.57
CA VAL A 127 -1.37 -27.96 44.15
C VAL A 127 -2.11 -26.66 43.84
N SER A 128 -3.06 -26.26 44.68
CA SER A 128 -3.75 -24.98 44.54
C SER A 128 -2.79 -23.79 44.67
N SER A 129 -1.75 -23.88 45.49
CA SER A 129 -0.71 -22.85 45.58
C SER A 129 0.08 -22.68 44.29
N VAL A 130 0.46 -23.79 43.62
CA VAL A 130 1.15 -23.75 42.32
C VAL A 130 0.23 -23.23 41.22
N VAL A 131 -1.02 -23.68 41.17
CA VAL A 131 -2.02 -23.19 40.20
C VAL A 131 -2.31 -21.70 40.39
N ASN A 132 -2.47 -21.24 41.64
CA ASN A 132 -2.66 -19.82 41.95
C ASN A 132 -1.43 -18.98 41.57
N PHE A 133 -0.23 -19.52 41.74
CA PHE A 133 1.01 -18.87 41.35
C PHE A 133 1.13 -18.73 39.82
N ILE A 134 0.88 -19.80 39.08
CA ILE A 134 0.83 -19.80 37.61
C ILE A 134 -0.27 -18.84 37.12
N GLY A 135 -1.45 -18.86 37.74
CA GLY A 135 -2.55 -17.97 37.42
C GLY A 135 -2.20 -16.49 37.62
N ARG A 136 -1.51 -16.14 38.72
CA ARG A 136 -1.02 -14.76 38.94
C ARG A 136 -0.03 -14.33 37.86
N ILE A 137 0.89 -15.21 37.48
CA ILE A 137 1.86 -14.98 36.41
C ILE A 137 1.16 -14.78 35.05
N ALA A 138 0.18 -15.62 34.73
CA ALA A 138 -0.61 -15.50 33.50
C ALA A 138 -1.36 -14.16 33.45
N VAL A 139 -1.95 -13.72 34.57
CA VAL A 139 -2.64 -12.42 34.64
C VAL A 139 -1.66 -11.25 34.50
N ILE A 140 -0.46 -11.33 35.07
CA ILE A 140 0.57 -10.30 34.94
C ILE A 140 1.08 -10.21 33.49
N SER A 141 1.43 -11.34 32.88
CA SER A 141 1.89 -11.38 31.49
C SER A 141 0.83 -10.86 30.51
N PHE A 142 -0.43 -11.29 30.66
CA PHE A 142 -1.54 -10.76 29.87
C PHE A 142 -1.70 -9.24 30.03
N LYS A 143 -1.57 -8.74 31.26
CA LYS A 143 -1.58 -7.30 31.57
C LYS A 143 -0.45 -6.53 30.88
N VAL A 144 0.74 -7.13 30.74
CA VAL A 144 1.88 -6.53 30.03
C VAL A 144 1.61 -6.49 28.53
N ILE A 145 1.11 -7.58 27.96
CA ILE A 145 0.73 -7.66 26.53
C ILE A 145 -0.30 -6.58 26.18
N LEU A 146 -1.34 -6.40 27.01
CA LEU A 146 -2.34 -5.35 26.79
C LEU A 146 -1.75 -3.93 26.78
N VAL A 147 -0.73 -3.67 27.61
CA VAL A 147 -0.05 -2.37 27.62
C VAL A 147 0.78 -2.18 26.34
N ILE A 148 1.51 -3.21 25.90
CA ILE A 148 2.28 -3.17 24.64
C ILE A 148 1.37 -2.93 23.44
N VAL A 149 0.26 -3.67 23.35
CA VAL A 149 -0.76 -3.49 22.30
C VAL A 149 -1.35 -2.08 22.36
N GLY A 150 -1.66 -1.57 23.55
CA GLY A 150 -2.13 -0.20 23.73
C GLY A 150 -1.14 0.85 23.24
N ILE A 151 0.15 0.70 23.56
CA ILE A 151 1.21 1.61 23.09
C ILE A 151 1.30 1.58 21.56
N TRP A 152 1.29 0.40 20.95
CA TRP A 152 1.33 0.25 19.49
C TRP A 152 0.11 0.93 18.83
N LEU A 153 -1.10 0.62 19.28
CA LEU A 153 -2.34 1.23 18.77
C LEU A 153 -2.36 2.75 18.93
N PHE A 154 -1.81 3.27 20.03
CA PHE A 154 -1.68 4.72 20.26
C PHE A 154 -0.82 5.40 19.20
N PHE A 155 0.38 4.87 18.93
CA PHE A 155 1.27 5.45 17.91
C PHE A 155 0.73 5.29 16.49
N VAL A 156 0.10 4.15 16.16
CA VAL A 156 -0.56 3.97 14.86
C VAL A 156 -1.66 5.01 14.67
N SER A 157 -2.51 5.21 15.68
CA SER A 157 -3.61 6.19 15.60
C SER A 157 -3.09 7.62 15.50
N LEU A 158 -2.02 7.97 16.21
CA LEU A 158 -1.35 9.27 16.06
C LEU A 158 -0.77 9.45 14.65
N GLY A 159 -0.15 8.41 14.08
CA GLY A 159 0.36 8.44 12.71
C GLY A 159 -0.75 8.70 11.69
N VAL A 160 -1.89 8.01 11.82
CA VAL A 160 -3.07 8.22 10.95
C VAL A 160 -3.63 9.64 11.09
N LEU A 161 -3.72 10.17 12.30
CA LEU A 161 -4.16 11.55 12.53
C LEU A 161 -3.20 12.57 11.93
N GLY A 162 -1.90 12.37 12.15
CA GLY A 162 -0.85 13.22 11.61
C GLY A 162 -0.85 13.22 10.08
N SER A 163 -0.92 12.05 9.45
CA SER A 163 -0.94 11.93 7.99
C SER A 163 -2.20 12.54 7.39
N LEU A 164 -3.37 12.30 7.98
CA LEU A 164 -4.63 12.86 7.48
C LEU A 164 -4.65 14.39 7.60
N THR A 165 -4.17 14.91 8.73
CA THR A 165 -4.04 16.37 8.94
C THR A 165 -3.04 16.95 7.95
N GLY A 166 -1.92 16.26 7.73
CA GLY A 166 -0.94 16.49 6.66
C GLY A 166 -1.61 16.74 5.32
N ILE A 167 -2.29 15.70 4.82
CA ILE A 167 -2.94 15.67 3.51
C ILE A 167 -4.02 16.78 3.36
N MET A 168 -4.77 17.08 4.42
CA MET A 168 -5.88 18.04 4.33
C MET A 168 -5.46 19.50 4.45
N PHE A 169 -4.41 19.81 5.20
CA PHE A 169 -4.08 21.18 5.59
C PHE A 169 -2.71 21.67 5.12
N PHE A 170 -1.81 20.79 4.69
CA PHE A 170 -0.47 21.16 4.24
C PHE A 170 -0.34 20.88 2.74
N ASN A 171 -0.18 21.93 1.94
CA ASN A 171 -0.24 21.88 0.48
C ASN A 171 1.05 21.33 -0.17
N ASP A 172 2.18 21.36 0.54
CA ASP A 172 3.51 21.19 -0.07
C ASP A 172 4.23 19.91 0.37
N THR A 173 3.57 19.02 1.12
CA THR A 173 4.28 17.90 1.75
C THR A 173 3.38 16.70 2.00
N ILE A 174 3.09 15.92 0.95
CA ILE A 174 2.70 14.52 1.14
C ILE A 174 3.98 13.73 1.42
N ILE A 175 4.59 13.92 2.60
CA ILE A 175 5.40 12.85 3.19
C ILE A 175 4.37 11.86 3.74
N SER A 176 3.80 11.07 2.83
CA SER A 176 3.10 9.87 3.25
C SER A 176 4.18 8.90 3.71
N PRO A 177 4.17 8.44 4.97
CA PRO A 177 5.06 7.39 5.42
C PRO A 177 4.88 6.06 4.66
N PHE A 178 3.93 6.00 3.72
CA PHE A 178 3.49 4.80 3.01
C PHE A 178 3.56 4.90 1.48
N THR A 179 3.76 6.08 0.87
CA THR A 179 3.92 6.19 -0.59
C THR A 179 5.33 6.68 -0.90
N TRP A 180 6.11 5.86 -1.59
CA TRP A 180 7.49 6.14 -2.01
C TRP A 180 7.58 7.17 -3.15
N ASN A 181 6.51 7.95 -3.36
CA ASN A 181 6.37 8.91 -4.45
C ASN A 181 5.95 10.28 -3.89
N ASP A 182 6.60 11.32 -4.40
CA ASP A 182 6.22 12.71 -4.19
C ASP A 182 4.98 13.01 -5.04
N ILE A 183 3.82 13.02 -4.40
CA ILE A 183 2.60 13.54 -5.02
C ILE A 183 2.58 15.05 -4.77
N ASN A 184 2.93 15.83 -5.80
CA ASN A 184 3.05 17.29 -5.73
C ASN A 184 1.71 18.00 -6.03
N PHE A 185 0.61 17.62 -5.36
CA PHE A 185 -0.62 18.41 -5.41
C PHE A 185 -1.37 18.42 -4.08
N ALA A 186 -1.97 19.56 -3.76
CA ALA A 186 -2.82 19.70 -2.59
C ALA A 186 -4.11 18.89 -2.76
N PHE A 187 -4.47 18.09 -1.76
CA PHE A 187 -5.74 17.34 -1.77
C PHE A 187 -6.96 18.26 -1.97
N THR A 188 -6.89 19.48 -1.42
CA THR A 188 -7.89 20.53 -1.63
C THR A 188 -8.09 20.86 -3.11
N ASP A 189 -7.01 20.94 -3.88
CA ASP A 189 -7.07 21.25 -5.30
C ASP A 189 -7.64 20.09 -6.11
N PHE A 190 -7.32 18.85 -5.75
CA PHE A 190 -7.99 17.68 -6.30
C PHE A 190 -9.51 17.72 -6.09
N ILE A 191 -9.99 18.05 -4.89
CA ILE A 191 -11.43 18.17 -4.62
C ILE A 191 -12.07 19.31 -5.45
N ARG A 192 -11.37 20.43 -5.64
CA ARG A 192 -11.84 21.58 -6.43
C ARG A 192 -12.05 21.27 -7.91
N LEU A 193 -11.36 20.27 -8.45
CA LEU A 193 -11.57 19.82 -9.85
C LEU A 193 -12.98 19.27 -10.07
N PHE A 194 -13.64 18.74 -9.05
CA PHE A 194 -14.92 18.06 -9.20
C PHE A 194 -16.06 18.81 -8.51
N ALA A 195 -15.86 19.24 -7.26
CA ALA A 195 -16.89 19.81 -6.41
C ALA A 195 -16.93 21.35 -6.49
N ASP A 196 -18.09 21.94 -6.23
CA ASP A 196 -18.17 23.37 -5.91
C ASP A 196 -17.56 23.66 -4.53
N PRO A 197 -17.13 24.92 -4.25
CA PRO A 197 -16.39 25.23 -3.02
C PRO A 197 -17.11 24.80 -1.74
N PHE A 198 -18.42 25.00 -1.66
CA PHE A 198 -19.20 24.64 -0.47
C PHE A 198 -19.27 23.12 -0.31
N THR A 199 -19.67 22.40 -1.36
CA THR A 199 -19.74 20.94 -1.35
C THR A 199 -18.38 20.30 -1.07
N GLY A 200 -17.31 20.85 -1.64
CA GLY A 200 -15.93 20.41 -1.41
C GLY A 200 -15.51 20.56 0.06
N ILE A 201 -15.70 21.74 0.66
CA ILE A 201 -15.36 21.99 2.08
C ILE A 201 -16.16 21.07 3.00
N VAL A 202 -17.48 20.98 2.78
CA VAL A 202 -18.36 20.13 3.59
C VAL A 202 -17.99 18.66 3.46
N GLY A 203 -17.67 18.20 2.24
CA GLY A 203 -17.20 16.84 1.98
C GLY A 203 -15.86 16.54 2.66
N MET A 204 -14.91 17.48 2.62
CA MET A 204 -13.61 17.35 3.27
C MET A 204 -13.73 17.28 4.80
N ILE A 205 -14.51 18.16 5.41
CA ILE A 205 -14.78 18.12 6.87
C ILE A 205 -15.42 16.78 7.24
N SER A 206 -16.38 16.32 6.43
CA SER A 206 -17.07 15.05 6.66
C SER A 206 -16.11 13.86 6.57
N LEU A 207 -15.22 13.85 5.58
CA LEU A 207 -14.18 12.84 5.42
C LEU A 207 -13.20 12.87 6.61
N TYR A 208 -12.81 14.06 7.06
CA TYR A 208 -11.93 14.23 8.22
C TYR A 208 -12.55 13.63 9.47
N LEU A 209 -13.81 13.99 9.76
CA LEU A 209 -14.59 13.49 10.90
C LEU A 209 -14.75 11.96 10.87
N LEU A 210 -14.94 11.39 9.68
CA LEU A 210 -15.13 9.95 9.50
C LEU A 210 -13.90 9.14 9.93
N VAL A 211 -12.69 9.72 9.82
CA VAL A 211 -11.43 9.07 10.19
C VAL A 211 -10.95 9.47 11.59
N ILE A 212 -11.04 10.76 11.95
CA ILE A 212 -10.58 11.27 13.25
C ILE A 212 -11.38 10.69 14.42
N ILE A 213 -12.71 10.53 14.28
CA ILE A 213 -13.54 10.03 15.38
C ILE A 213 -13.16 8.58 15.75
N PRO A 214 -13.05 7.62 14.81
CA PRO A 214 -12.52 6.30 15.10
C PRO A 214 -11.09 6.33 15.64
N ALA A 215 -10.20 7.13 15.07
CA ALA A 215 -8.81 7.22 15.56
C ALA A 215 -8.74 7.74 17.00
N LEU A 216 -9.53 8.75 17.37
CA LEU A 216 -9.64 9.24 18.74
C LEU A 216 -10.25 8.18 19.67
N ALA A 217 -11.21 7.38 19.19
CA ALA A 217 -11.76 6.27 19.96
C ALA A 217 -10.71 5.18 20.24
N VAL A 218 -9.86 4.87 19.26
CA VAL A 218 -8.72 3.96 19.44
C VAL A 218 -7.71 4.55 20.41
N ILE A 219 -7.34 5.83 20.29
CA ILE A 219 -6.44 6.51 21.24
C ILE A 219 -7.01 6.43 22.66
N TYR A 220 -8.28 6.74 22.84
CA TYR A 220 -8.94 6.65 24.14
C TYR A 220 -8.88 5.22 24.71
N PHE A 221 -9.14 4.21 23.87
CA PHE A 221 -9.06 2.80 24.27
C PHE A 221 -7.62 2.36 24.62
N SER A 222 -6.64 2.80 23.84
CA SER A 222 -5.21 2.59 24.08
C SER A 222 -4.76 3.18 25.40
N LEU A 223 -5.12 4.44 25.68
CA LEU A 223 -4.81 5.09 26.95
C LEU A 223 -5.48 4.37 28.12
N LYS A 224 -6.70 3.88 27.92
CA LYS A 224 -7.40 3.07 28.92
C LYS A 224 -6.70 1.74 29.20
N MET A 225 -6.09 1.09 28.20
CA MET A 225 -5.28 -0.12 28.40
C MET A 225 -3.99 0.16 29.18
N ILE A 226 -3.30 1.26 28.86
CA ILE A 226 -2.02 1.65 29.45
C ILE A 226 -2.21 2.09 30.91
N PHE A 227 -3.10 3.07 31.14
CA PHE A 227 -3.25 3.74 32.44
C PHE A 227 -4.36 3.16 33.32
N ARG A 228 -5.23 2.31 32.76
CA ARG A 228 -6.30 1.60 33.48
C ARG A 228 -7.25 2.51 34.29
N PHE A 229 -7.46 3.74 33.86
CA PHE A 229 -8.42 4.64 34.50
C PHE A 229 -9.87 4.17 34.28
N LYS A 230 -10.74 4.41 35.28
CA LYS A 230 -12.15 4.00 35.29
C LYS A 230 -13.11 5.10 34.79
N VAL A 231 -12.75 5.79 33.71
CA VAL A 231 -13.65 6.78 33.12
C VAL A 231 -14.69 6.03 32.29
N ARG A 232 -15.96 6.09 32.68
CA ARG A 232 -17.07 5.52 31.93
C ARG A 232 -18.13 6.58 31.70
N ASN A 233 -17.86 7.46 30.73
CA ASN A 233 -18.84 8.44 30.28
C ASN A 233 -19.49 7.95 28.97
N ARG A 234 -20.72 7.44 29.07
CA ARG A 234 -21.49 6.98 27.90
C ARG A 234 -21.78 8.10 26.91
N ALA A 235 -21.86 9.36 27.38
CA ALA A 235 -22.15 10.50 26.52
C ALA A 235 -21.07 10.71 25.45
N ILE A 236 -19.78 10.52 25.79
CA ILE A 236 -18.67 10.69 24.82
C ILE A 236 -18.84 9.71 23.65
N GLY A 237 -19.18 8.44 23.92
CA GLY A 237 -19.41 7.45 22.88
C GLY A 237 -20.64 7.76 22.02
N ILE A 238 -21.74 8.18 22.64
CA ILE A 238 -22.97 8.54 21.92
C ILE A 238 -22.73 9.76 21.02
N ILE A 239 -22.08 10.80 21.54
CA ILE A 239 -21.73 12.01 20.77
C ILE A 239 -20.81 11.66 19.61
N GLY A 240 -19.77 10.85 19.86
CA GLY A 240 -18.84 10.40 18.81
C GLY A 240 -19.54 9.63 17.70
N ILE A 241 -20.34 8.62 18.03
CA ILE A 241 -21.10 7.84 17.04
C ILE A 241 -22.08 8.72 16.27
N THR A 242 -22.76 9.65 16.96
CA THR A 242 -23.70 10.57 16.31
C THR A 242 -22.99 11.46 15.29
N LEU A 243 -21.87 12.08 15.69
CA LEU A 243 -21.06 12.91 14.80
C LEU A 243 -20.51 12.12 13.62
N TRP A 244 -20.08 10.88 13.84
CA TRP A 244 -19.58 10.00 12.79
C TRP A 244 -20.66 9.58 11.79
N LEU A 245 -21.88 9.30 12.26
CA LEU A 245 -23.02 9.02 11.37
C LEU A 245 -23.44 10.26 10.58
N VAL A 246 -23.47 11.44 11.21
CA VAL A 246 -23.75 12.71 10.53
C VAL A 246 -22.69 13.01 9.47
N SER A 247 -21.42 12.79 9.77
CA SER A 247 -20.35 12.99 8.79
C SER A 247 -20.46 12.01 7.63
N LEU A 248 -20.77 10.73 7.89
CA LEU A 248 -21.04 9.75 6.83
C LEU A 248 -22.22 10.18 5.94
N MET A 249 -23.35 10.55 6.51
CA MET A 249 -24.52 11.01 5.74
C MET A 249 -24.20 12.24 4.91
N THR A 250 -23.48 13.21 5.49
CA THR A 250 -23.09 14.44 4.80
C THR A 250 -22.13 14.16 3.64
N LEU A 251 -21.18 13.24 3.82
CA LEU A 251 -20.26 12.82 2.76
C LEU A 251 -21.02 12.14 1.61
N VAL A 252 -22.00 11.29 1.92
CA VAL A 252 -22.85 10.65 0.92
C VAL A 252 -23.64 11.70 0.11
N VAL A 253 -24.25 12.67 0.79
CA VAL A 253 -24.97 13.77 0.11
C VAL A 253 -24.02 14.61 -0.76
N ALA A 254 -22.83 14.95 -0.26
CA ALA A 254 -21.83 15.68 -1.03
C ALA A 254 -21.37 14.90 -2.28
N GLY A 255 -21.20 13.58 -2.15
CA GLY A 255 -20.91 12.68 -3.26
C GLY A 255 -22.01 12.67 -4.32
N PHE A 256 -23.26 12.45 -3.90
CA PHE A 256 -24.42 12.48 -4.81
C PHE A 256 -24.57 13.85 -5.50
N ARG A 257 -24.41 14.94 -4.76
CA ARG A 257 -24.45 16.29 -5.32
C ARG A 257 -23.34 16.51 -6.36
N THR A 258 -22.15 16.01 -6.09
CA THR A 258 -21.03 16.09 -7.03
C THR A 258 -21.34 15.28 -8.30
N ALA A 259 -21.80 14.04 -8.14
CA ALA A 259 -22.21 13.17 -9.26
C ALA A 259 -23.36 13.77 -10.09
N TYR A 260 -24.29 14.48 -9.45
CA TYR A 260 -25.40 15.14 -10.14
C TYR A 260 -24.94 16.24 -11.11
N ASN A 261 -23.71 16.78 -10.96
CA ASN A 261 -23.12 17.70 -11.94
C ASN A 261 -22.74 17.04 -13.27
N PHE A 262 -22.85 15.73 -13.40
CA PHE A 262 -22.52 14.97 -14.61
C PHE A 262 -23.78 14.34 -15.25
N LYS A 263 -24.97 14.74 -14.79
CA LYS A 263 -26.24 14.13 -15.18
C LYS A 263 -26.61 14.35 -16.64
N SER A 264 -26.42 15.56 -17.15
CA SER A 264 -26.82 15.95 -18.50
C SER A 264 -25.58 16.23 -19.33
N ASP A 265 -25.60 15.85 -20.59
CA ASP A 265 -24.63 16.21 -21.61
C ASP A 265 -25.21 17.28 -22.56
N ALA A 266 -24.31 18.01 -23.22
CA ALA A 266 -24.63 18.88 -24.33
C ALA A 266 -23.42 19.04 -25.23
N ASP A 267 -23.70 19.22 -26.52
CA ASP A 267 -22.72 19.42 -27.56
C ASP A 267 -22.94 20.73 -28.32
N ILE A 268 -21.87 21.22 -28.94
CA ILE A 268 -21.91 22.38 -29.83
C ILE A 268 -21.00 22.09 -31.01
N SER A 269 -21.60 21.97 -32.19
CA SER A 269 -20.88 21.84 -33.45
C SER A 269 -20.76 23.19 -34.18
N ARG A 270 -19.61 23.41 -34.80
CA ARG A 270 -19.40 24.46 -35.81
C ARG A 270 -18.69 23.87 -37.01
N THR A 271 -19.30 24.03 -38.18
CA THR A 271 -18.74 23.60 -39.46
C THR A 271 -18.20 24.80 -40.22
N TYR A 272 -17.00 24.66 -40.76
CA TYR A 272 -16.29 25.61 -41.59
C TYR A 272 -16.09 24.97 -42.97
N THR A 273 -16.48 25.67 -44.02
CA THR A 273 -16.10 25.27 -45.39
C THR A 273 -14.66 25.70 -45.62
N ILE A 274 -13.84 24.80 -46.12
CA ILE A 274 -12.43 25.06 -46.43
C ILE A 274 -12.40 25.38 -47.92
N ASP A 275 -12.14 26.64 -48.24
CA ASP A 275 -11.85 27.03 -49.63
C ASP A 275 -10.42 26.59 -49.94
N ASN A 276 -10.29 25.51 -50.73
CA ASN A 276 -9.04 24.97 -51.21
C ASN A 276 -9.14 24.79 -52.73
N ASP A 277 -8.38 25.59 -53.47
CA ASP A 277 -8.32 25.51 -54.94
C ASP A 277 -7.40 24.37 -55.42
N ARG A 278 -6.70 23.69 -54.50
CA ARG A 278 -5.78 22.58 -54.79
C ARG A 278 -6.40 21.21 -54.56
N ASP A 279 -5.78 20.19 -55.15
CA ASP A 279 -6.20 18.78 -54.99
C ASP A 279 -5.75 18.15 -53.67
N THR A 280 -4.79 18.76 -53.00
CA THR A 280 -4.21 18.28 -51.74
C THR A 280 -4.51 19.26 -50.61
N LEU A 281 -4.92 18.72 -49.46
CA LEU A 281 -5.05 19.43 -48.19
C LEU A 281 -3.91 19.02 -47.26
N PHE A 282 -3.16 19.97 -46.73
CA PHE A 282 -2.09 19.69 -45.77
C PHE A 282 -2.62 19.89 -44.35
N VAL A 283 -2.46 18.89 -43.48
CA VAL A 283 -2.91 18.97 -42.09
C VAL A 283 -1.70 18.78 -41.20
N LYS A 284 -1.37 19.79 -40.41
CA LYS A 284 -0.25 19.72 -39.46
C LYS A 284 -0.68 20.02 -38.05
N LEU A 285 0.11 19.50 -37.10
CA LEU A 285 -0.05 19.81 -35.70
C LEU A 285 0.83 21.00 -35.33
N THR A 286 0.30 21.93 -34.54
CA THR A 286 1.06 23.02 -33.94
C THR A 286 1.07 22.87 -32.43
N ASN A 287 2.26 22.96 -31.84
CA ASN A 287 2.39 23.06 -30.40
C ASN A 287 2.16 24.52 -29.99
N PRO A 288 1.22 24.82 -29.08
CA PRO A 288 1.21 26.15 -28.49
C PRO A 288 2.56 26.38 -27.78
N ILE A 289 3.08 27.60 -27.80
CA ILE A 289 4.35 28.05 -27.17
C ILE A 289 4.47 27.61 -25.69
N SER A 290 3.36 27.21 -25.06
CA SER A 290 3.29 26.55 -23.76
C SER A 290 3.78 25.09 -23.71
N ASP A 291 4.39 24.51 -24.74
CA ASP A 291 5.00 23.16 -24.62
C ASP A 291 6.31 23.16 -23.79
N ARG A 292 6.80 24.33 -23.34
CA ARG A 292 7.75 24.41 -22.20
C ARG A 292 7.16 23.95 -20.86
N TYR A 293 5.83 23.77 -20.76
CA TYR A 293 5.20 23.15 -19.59
C TYR A 293 5.41 21.64 -19.66
N SER A 294 6.65 21.23 -19.41
CA SER A 294 7.07 19.84 -19.28
C SER A 294 5.98 19.06 -18.51
N HIS A 295 5.41 18.05 -19.15
CA HIS A 295 4.33 17.25 -18.59
C HIS A 295 4.85 16.26 -17.53
N HIS A 296 5.92 16.62 -16.79
CA HIS A 296 6.54 15.75 -15.80
C HIS A 296 5.69 15.56 -14.54
N ALA A 297 4.64 16.38 -14.33
CA ALA A 297 3.74 16.27 -13.18
C ALA A 297 2.27 16.55 -13.52
N LYS A 298 1.71 15.92 -14.58
CA LYS A 298 0.28 16.10 -14.93
C LYS A 298 -0.50 14.81 -14.76
N GLU A 299 -1.36 14.78 -13.74
CA GLU A 299 -2.37 13.74 -13.59
C GLU A 299 -3.39 13.84 -14.73
N ARG A 300 -3.73 12.70 -15.32
CA ARG A 300 -4.62 12.59 -16.48
C ARG A 300 -5.98 12.06 -16.04
N PHE A 301 -7.03 12.82 -16.30
CA PHE A 301 -8.42 12.40 -16.12
C PHE A 301 -9.10 12.34 -17.49
N ASN A 302 -9.30 11.13 -18.02
CA ASN A 302 -9.70 10.91 -19.42
C ASN A 302 -8.69 11.55 -20.42
N ARG A 303 -9.04 12.54 -21.24
CA ARG A 303 -8.10 13.28 -22.12
C ARG A 303 -7.78 14.69 -21.62
N VAL A 304 -8.18 15.02 -20.38
CA VAL A 304 -7.92 16.31 -19.73
C VAL A 304 -6.71 16.20 -18.81
N TYR A 305 -5.80 17.17 -18.93
CA TYR A 305 -4.61 17.38 -18.13
C TYR A 305 -4.84 18.52 -17.15
N VAL A 306 -4.31 18.35 -15.95
CA VAL A 306 -4.36 19.36 -14.88
C VAL A 306 -2.97 19.88 -14.61
N ASP A 307 -2.83 21.20 -14.61
CA ASP A 307 -1.63 21.90 -14.16
C ASP A 307 -1.86 22.45 -12.73
N PHE A 308 -1.35 21.72 -11.74
CA PHE A 308 -1.49 22.08 -10.32
C PHE A 308 -0.61 23.26 -9.91
N GLU A 309 0.52 23.48 -10.61
CA GLU A 309 1.44 24.59 -10.32
C GLU A 309 0.90 25.92 -10.87
N ASN A 310 0.25 25.89 -12.03
CA ASN A 310 -0.28 27.08 -12.70
C ASN A 310 -1.79 27.28 -12.45
N ASN A 311 -2.17 27.41 -11.17
CA ASN A 311 -3.51 27.85 -10.76
C ASN A 311 -4.67 26.93 -11.24
N LEU A 312 -4.42 25.61 -11.36
CA LEU A 312 -5.35 24.61 -11.87
C LEU A 312 -5.78 24.87 -13.32
N LYS A 313 -4.82 25.26 -14.18
CA LYS A 313 -5.09 25.37 -15.62
C LYS A 313 -5.43 23.99 -16.17
N LEU A 314 -6.50 23.91 -16.94
CA LEU A 314 -6.96 22.67 -17.57
C LEU A 314 -6.79 22.75 -19.07
N SER A 315 -6.19 21.71 -19.65
CA SER A 315 -6.08 21.52 -21.09
C SER A 315 -6.47 20.10 -21.47
N GLY A 316 -6.91 19.88 -22.70
CA GLY A 316 -7.22 18.54 -23.17
C GLY A 316 -6.70 18.27 -24.57
N LYS A 317 -6.52 16.99 -24.91
CA LYS A 317 -6.15 16.59 -26.27
C LYS A 317 -7.42 16.37 -27.11
N PRO A 318 -7.58 17.07 -28.24
CA PRO A 318 -8.69 16.81 -29.15
C PRO A 318 -8.58 15.41 -29.76
N ARG A 319 -9.66 14.93 -30.37
CA ARG A 319 -9.68 13.76 -31.24
C ARG A 319 -9.85 14.22 -32.68
N LEU A 320 -8.89 13.90 -33.54
CA LEU A 320 -8.94 14.16 -34.96
C LEU A 320 -9.50 12.94 -35.68
N PHE A 321 -10.53 13.19 -36.46
CA PHE A 321 -11.15 12.24 -37.37
C PHE A 321 -11.03 12.77 -38.78
N ILE A 322 -10.80 11.86 -39.72
CA ILE A 322 -10.86 12.15 -41.15
C ILE A 322 -11.97 11.32 -41.74
N LEU A 323 -12.91 11.99 -42.40
CA LEU A 323 -14.13 11.38 -42.92
C LEU A 323 -14.33 11.76 -44.39
N LYS A 324 -15.12 10.96 -45.11
CA LYS A 324 -15.61 11.33 -46.42
C LYS A 324 -16.55 12.53 -46.33
N SER A 325 -16.42 13.48 -47.24
CA SER A 325 -17.34 14.61 -47.38
C SER A 325 -18.60 14.19 -48.13
N ASP A 326 -19.75 14.73 -47.73
CA ASP A 326 -21.02 14.54 -48.42
C ASP A 326 -21.16 15.43 -49.68
N ASN A 327 -20.17 16.30 -49.93
CA ASN A 327 -20.14 17.23 -51.04
C ASN A 327 -18.73 17.34 -51.64
N ASP A 328 -18.62 18.07 -52.75
CA ASP A 328 -17.35 18.26 -53.47
C ASP A 328 -16.39 19.26 -52.81
N LYS A 329 -16.60 19.60 -51.53
CA LYS A 329 -15.79 20.56 -50.78
C LYS A 329 -15.18 19.94 -49.53
N TYR A 330 -13.98 20.41 -49.19
CA TYR A 330 -13.40 20.16 -47.88
C TYR A 330 -14.20 20.90 -46.81
N SER A 331 -14.40 20.27 -45.66
CA SER A 331 -14.96 20.96 -44.49
C SER A 331 -14.31 20.53 -43.19
N LEU A 332 -14.21 21.48 -42.27
CA LEU A 332 -13.73 21.27 -40.91
C LEU A 332 -14.90 21.44 -39.95
N GLU A 333 -15.19 20.41 -39.15
CA GLU A 333 -16.21 20.47 -38.11
C GLU A 333 -15.55 20.36 -36.74
N ILE A 334 -15.81 21.34 -35.87
CA ILE A 334 -15.36 21.35 -34.48
C ILE A 334 -16.55 21.09 -33.58
N LEU A 335 -16.59 19.91 -32.98
CA LEU A 335 -17.62 19.48 -32.04
C LEU A 335 -17.07 19.53 -30.61
N LYS A 336 -17.74 20.28 -29.76
CA LYS A 336 -17.37 20.49 -28.35
C LYS A 336 -18.43 19.88 -27.47
N GLU A 337 -18.02 19.04 -26.53
CA GLU A 337 -18.92 18.29 -25.66
C GLU A 337 -18.52 18.51 -24.19
N ALA A 338 -19.53 18.60 -23.33
CA ALA A 338 -19.31 18.62 -21.89
C ALA A 338 -20.59 18.17 -21.14
N ARG A 339 -20.42 17.86 -19.86
CA ARG A 339 -21.50 17.52 -18.94
C ARG A 339 -21.84 18.65 -17.95
N GLY A 340 -23.03 18.61 -17.40
CA GLY A 340 -23.55 19.56 -16.43
C GLY A 340 -24.72 19.01 -15.62
N MET A 341 -25.14 19.79 -14.63
CA MET A 341 -26.33 19.50 -13.83
C MET A 341 -27.59 19.56 -14.70
N THR A 342 -27.65 20.53 -15.61
CA THR A 342 -28.69 20.72 -16.61
C THR A 342 -28.08 20.77 -18.01
N LYS A 343 -28.91 20.68 -19.06
CA LYS A 343 -28.46 20.88 -20.44
C LYS A 343 -27.88 22.29 -20.66
N GLU A 344 -28.40 23.31 -19.98
CA GLU A 344 -27.89 24.68 -20.08
C GLU A 344 -26.49 24.80 -19.45
N ASP A 345 -26.28 24.20 -18.28
CA ASP A 345 -24.96 24.13 -17.65
C ASP A 345 -23.96 23.37 -18.53
N ALA A 346 -24.37 22.23 -19.08
CA ALA A 346 -23.55 21.41 -19.97
C ALA A 346 -23.15 22.23 -21.23
N LEU A 347 -24.10 22.93 -21.84
CA LEU A 347 -23.86 23.81 -22.98
C LEU A 347 -22.88 24.94 -22.63
N LYS A 348 -23.02 25.55 -21.44
CA LYS A 348 -22.06 26.55 -20.95
C LYS A 348 -20.66 25.95 -20.81
N HIS A 349 -20.53 24.75 -20.27
CA HIS A 349 -19.24 24.06 -20.16
C HIS A 349 -18.63 23.74 -21.53
N ALA A 350 -19.43 23.31 -22.51
CA ALA A 350 -18.97 23.07 -23.88
C ALA A 350 -18.51 24.36 -24.58
N LYS A 351 -19.21 25.49 -24.38
CA LYS A 351 -18.80 26.81 -24.91
C LYS A 351 -17.44 27.26 -24.39
N ASN A 352 -17.11 26.86 -23.17
CA ASN A 352 -15.87 27.25 -22.51
C ASN A 352 -14.64 26.49 -23.03
N LEU A 353 -14.83 25.50 -23.90
CA LEU A 353 -13.72 24.87 -24.62
C LEU A 353 -13.22 25.81 -25.71
N SER A 354 -11.95 26.21 -25.59
CA SER A 354 -11.25 27.04 -26.56
C SER A 354 -10.28 26.19 -27.35
N TYR A 355 -10.47 26.15 -28.66
CA TYR A 355 -9.60 25.44 -29.58
C TYR A 355 -9.13 26.40 -30.66
N ASN A 356 -7.81 26.53 -30.78
CA ASN A 356 -7.20 27.40 -31.76
C ASN A 356 -6.74 26.54 -32.93
N TRP A 357 -7.12 26.96 -34.13
CA TRP A 357 -6.70 26.37 -35.40
C TRP A 357 -6.63 27.50 -36.42
N GLN A 358 -5.87 27.30 -37.50
CA GLN A 358 -5.70 28.28 -38.56
C GLN A 358 -5.69 27.59 -39.92
N GLN A 359 -6.22 28.28 -40.93
CA GLN A 359 -6.09 27.89 -42.33
C GLN A 359 -5.30 28.96 -43.08
N ILE A 360 -4.32 28.52 -43.86
CA ILE A 360 -3.59 29.34 -44.83
C ILE A 360 -3.61 28.54 -46.14
N ASP A 361 -4.41 28.99 -47.11
CA ASP A 361 -4.64 28.29 -48.38
C ASP A 361 -5.09 26.82 -48.15
N SER A 362 -4.27 25.86 -48.60
CA SER A 362 -4.50 24.41 -48.46
C SER A 362 -3.95 23.83 -47.14
N LEU A 363 -3.28 24.64 -46.30
CA LEU A 363 -2.69 24.21 -45.05
C LEU A 363 -3.62 24.49 -43.87
N ILE A 364 -3.95 23.44 -43.12
CA ILE A 364 -4.64 23.51 -41.84
C ILE A 364 -3.65 23.24 -40.72
N SER A 365 -3.55 24.20 -39.81
CA SER A 365 -2.76 24.09 -38.58
C SER A 365 -3.70 23.85 -37.41
N LEU A 366 -3.57 22.69 -36.77
CA LEU A 366 -4.37 22.27 -35.64
C LEU A 366 -3.56 22.33 -34.35
N ASN A 367 -4.06 22.96 -33.30
CA ASN A 367 -3.38 22.88 -32.01
C ASN A 367 -3.45 21.47 -31.43
N ARG A 368 -2.35 21.04 -30.81
CA ARG A 368 -2.26 19.78 -30.05
C ARG A 368 -3.17 19.73 -28.82
N TYR A 369 -3.46 20.88 -28.22
CA TYR A 369 -4.29 20.98 -27.02
C TYR A 369 -5.38 22.03 -27.18
N PHE A 370 -6.56 21.74 -26.63
CA PHE A 370 -7.59 22.75 -26.34
C PHE A 370 -7.48 23.21 -24.89
N GLU A 371 -7.93 24.43 -24.62
CA GLU A 371 -7.97 25.00 -23.27
C GLU A 371 -9.40 25.02 -22.73
N ILE A 372 -9.56 24.77 -21.43
CA ILE A 372 -10.85 24.93 -20.75
C ILE A 372 -10.85 26.29 -20.06
N LYS A 373 -11.55 27.27 -20.66
CA LYS A 373 -11.60 28.65 -20.17
C LYS A 373 -12.57 28.79 -18.99
N GLU A 374 -12.23 29.67 -18.05
CA GLU A 374 -13.04 30.11 -16.90
C GLU A 374 -13.38 29.03 -15.85
N THR A 375 -13.55 27.77 -16.24
CA THR A 375 -13.89 26.66 -15.37
C THR A 375 -12.64 25.84 -15.06
N LYS A 376 -12.26 25.82 -13.78
CA LYS A 376 -11.22 24.94 -13.22
C LYS A 376 -11.77 23.57 -12.82
N LYS A 377 -12.81 23.11 -13.51
CA LYS A 377 -13.56 21.91 -13.17
C LYS A 377 -13.58 20.92 -14.33
N ILE A 378 -13.47 19.65 -13.98
CA ILE A 378 -13.61 18.53 -14.90
C ILE A 378 -15.09 18.20 -15.02
N ARG A 379 -15.60 18.23 -16.25
CA ARG A 379 -17.00 18.03 -16.63
C ARG A 379 -17.09 17.14 -17.87
N ASP A 380 -16.22 16.13 -17.94
CA ASP A 380 -16.16 15.19 -19.06
C ASP A 380 -16.06 15.91 -20.40
N GLN A 381 -15.13 16.88 -20.47
CA GLN A 381 -15.00 17.73 -21.64
C GLN A 381 -14.26 17.02 -22.76
N GLU A 382 -14.87 17.00 -23.93
CA GLU A 382 -14.31 16.38 -25.13
C GLU A 382 -14.37 17.36 -26.30
N LEU A 383 -13.37 17.26 -27.18
CA LEU A 383 -13.32 18.06 -28.40
C LEU A 383 -12.96 17.15 -29.57
N ASN A 384 -13.87 17.10 -30.54
CA ASN A 384 -13.71 16.32 -31.76
C ASN A 384 -13.51 17.28 -32.93
N VAL A 385 -12.49 16.99 -33.73
CA VAL A 385 -12.15 17.70 -34.95
C VAL A 385 -12.41 16.73 -36.09
N TYR A 386 -13.34 17.05 -36.98
CA TYR A 386 -13.61 16.26 -38.17
C TYR A 386 -13.13 17.02 -39.40
N ILE A 387 -12.18 16.46 -40.12
CA ILE A 387 -11.81 16.93 -41.46
C ILE A 387 -12.54 16.04 -42.46
N LYS A 388 -13.47 16.63 -43.21
CA LYS A 388 -14.22 15.93 -44.25
C LYS A 388 -13.61 16.22 -45.61
N ILE A 389 -13.25 15.18 -46.35
CA ILE A 389 -12.53 15.25 -47.61
C ILE A 389 -13.41 14.68 -48.74
N PRO A 390 -13.58 15.37 -49.88
CA PRO A 390 -14.29 14.83 -51.03
C PRO A 390 -13.59 13.62 -51.64
N VAL A 391 -14.35 12.72 -52.28
CA VAL A 391 -13.78 11.57 -52.99
C VAL A 391 -12.87 12.04 -54.13
N GLY A 392 -11.73 11.38 -54.31
CA GLY A 392 -10.71 11.68 -55.31
C GLY A 392 -9.72 12.77 -54.89
N LYS A 393 -9.93 13.42 -53.74
CA LYS A 393 -9.04 14.45 -53.20
C LYS A 393 -8.03 13.86 -52.23
N VAL A 394 -6.89 14.54 -52.07
CA VAL A 394 -5.76 14.08 -51.26
C VAL A 394 -5.67 14.87 -49.95
N VAL A 395 -5.20 14.22 -48.91
CA VAL A 395 -4.76 14.82 -47.65
C VAL A 395 -3.35 14.36 -47.32
N TYR A 396 -2.49 15.31 -46.95
CA TYR A 396 -1.21 15.02 -46.32
C TYR A 396 -1.35 15.18 -44.81
N LEU A 397 -0.91 14.16 -44.06
CA LEU A 397 -0.88 14.18 -42.61
C LEU A 397 0.54 14.50 -42.18
N GLY A 398 0.78 15.73 -41.71
CA GLY A 398 2.10 16.18 -41.26
C GLY A 398 2.55 15.51 -39.96
N ASN A 399 3.76 15.86 -39.52
CA ASN A 399 4.41 15.23 -38.37
C ASN A 399 3.53 15.28 -37.10
N ASN A 400 3.63 14.25 -36.26
CA ASN A 400 2.98 14.12 -34.97
C ASN A 400 1.43 14.15 -34.98
N ILE A 401 0.78 14.02 -36.14
CA ILE A 401 -0.69 14.01 -36.23
C ILE A 401 -1.31 12.86 -35.42
N ASP A 402 -0.62 11.73 -35.31
CA ASP A 402 -0.95 10.58 -34.47
C ASP A 402 -1.29 10.93 -33.02
N GLN A 403 -0.71 12.02 -32.50
CA GLN A 403 -0.91 12.44 -31.12
C GLN A 403 -2.33 12.94 -30.82
N ILE A 404 -3.08 13.32 -31.87
CA ILE A 404 -4.49 13.69 -31.78
C ILE A 404 -5.39 12.82 -32.67
N ALA A 405 -4.85 12.08 -33.63
CA ALA A 405 -5.58 11.10 -34.44
C ALA A 405 -6.36 10.11 -33.56
N TYR A 406 -7.55 9.71 -34.03
CA TYR A 406 -8.42 8.82 -33.28
C TYR A 406 -9.21 7.89 -34.18
N GLY A 407 -8.61 6.75 -34.53
CA GLY A 407 -9.23 5.68 -35.31
C GLY A 407 -9.57 6.15 -36.71
N ILE A 408 -8.61 6.75 -37.41
CA ILE A 408 -8.80 7.21 -38.78
C ILE A 408 -8.93 5.98 -39.69
N HIS A 409 -10.08 5.85 -40.35
CA HIS A 409 -10.34 4.70 -41.20
C HIS A 409 -9.55 4.79 -42.52
N ASN A 410 -8.75 3.76 -42.79
CA ASN A 410 -8.07 3.56 -44.07
C ASN A 410 -8.23 2.10 -44.54
N ILE A 411 -8.10 1.88 -45.84
CA ILE A 411 -8.37 0.59 -46.51
C ILE A 411 -7.32 -0.46 -46.15
N GLU A 412 -6.08 -0.03 -46.01
CA GLU A 412 -4.93 -0.86 -45.72
C GLU A 412 -4.86 -1.28 -44.23
N ASN A 413 -5.79 -0.77 -43.40
CA ASN A 413 -5.85 -1.00 -41.96
C ASN A 413 -4.53 -0.66 -41.24
N ILE A 414 -3.88 0.41 -41.69
CA ILE A 414 -2.69 1.03 -41.12
C ILE A 414 -3.09 1.76 -39.83
N TYR A 415 -2.27 1.66 -38.79
CA TYR A 415 -2.53 2.33 -37.52
C TYR A 415 -2.28 3.84 -37.63
N ASP A 416 -3.03 4.65 -36.87
CA ASP A 416 -2.91 6.12 -36.89
C ASP A 416 -1.46 6.64 -36.76
N TRP A 417 -0.61 5.99 -35.97
CA TRP A 417 0.79 6.38 -35.79
C TRP A 417 1.67 6.15 -37.02
N ASP A 418 1.29 5.21 -37.88
CA ASP A 418 1.96 4.90 -39.15
C ASP A 418 1.34 5.71 -40.30
N MET A 419 0.26 6.48 -40.06
CA MET A 419 -0.38 7.32 -41.08
C MET A 419 0.26 8.71 -41.23
N THR A 420 1.02 9.14 -40.22
CA THR A 420 1.77 10.40 -40.17
C THR A 420 2.82 10.46 -41.29
N GLU A 421 3.14 11.66 -41.76
CA GLU A 421 4.12 11.97 -42.82
C GLU A 421 3.83 11.28 -44.17
N ASN A 422 2.55 11.04 -44.45
CA ASN A 422 2.11 10.36 -45.68
C ASN A 422 0.96 11.08 -46.38
N TYR A 423 0.84 10.83 -47.69
CA TYR A 423 -0.25 11.31 -48.53
C TYR A 423 -1.32 10.23 -48.67
N TRP A 424 -2.57 10.64 -48.49
CA TRP A 424 -3.72 9.75 -48.50
C TRP A 424 -4.79 10.29 -49.43
N ILE A 425 -5.28 9.44 -50.33
CA ILE A 425 -6.41 9.78 -51.20
C ILE A 425 -7.71 9.29 -50.59
N MET A 426 -8.74 10.16 -50.58
CA MET A 426 -10.07 9.75 -50.16
C MET A 426 -10.76 8.97 -51.28
N THR A 427 -11.09 7.72 -51.02
CA THR A 427 -11.88 6.86 -51.92
C THR A 427 -13.32 6.76 -51.43
N GLU A 428 -14.16 5.98 -52.11
CA GLU A 428 -15.52 5.71 -51.63
C GLU A 428 -15.56 4.91 -50.32
N ASP A 429 -14.58 4.05 -50.10
CA ASP A 429 -14.50 3.10 -48.98
C ASP A 429 -13.67 3.65 -47.81
N GLY A 430 -12.83 4.67 -48.03
CA GLY A 430 -11.99 5.28 -46.99
C GLY A 430 -10.71 5.90 -47.55
N LEU A 431 -9.78 6.26 -46.66
CA LEU A 431 -8.45 6.72 -47.08
C LEU A 431 -7.63 5.55 -47.62
N SER A 432 -6.85 5.80 -48.68
CA SER A 432 -5.87 4.86 -49.23
C SER A 432 -4.53 5.54 -49.38
N LEU A 433 -3.44 4.80 -49.12
CA LEU A 433 -2.09 5.33 -49.15
C LEU A 433 -1.66 5.64 -50.59
N LEU A 434 -1.14 6.85 -50.82
CA LEU A 434 -0.62 7.25 -52.12
C LEU A 434 0.88 6.91 -52.25
N GLU A 435 1.19 5.70 -52.70
CA GLU A 435 2.57 5.15 -52.72
C GLU A 435 3.59 5.93 -53.59
N ASN A 436 3.16 6.81 -54.49
CA ASN A 436 4.03 7.57 -55.41
C ASN A 436 4.11 9.07 -55.07
N ALA A 437 3.83 9.46 -53.83
CA ALA A 437 3.92 10.86 -53.41
C ALA A 437 5.38 11.31 -53.20
N PRO A 438 5.71 12.60 -53.40
CA PRO A 438 7.04 13.12 -53.09
C PRO A 438 7.35 12.93 -51.61
N VAL A 439 8.48 12.27 -51.31
CA VAL A 439 8.98 12.08 -49.95
C VAL A 439 9.45 13.42 -49.41
N VAL A 440 8.86 13.88 -48.31
CA VAL A 440 9.39 15.01 -47.54
C VAL A 440 10.58 14.47 -46.75
N GLU A 441 11.80 14.77 -47.18
CA GLU A 441 13.01 14.38 -46.43
C GLU A 441 13.05 15.15 -45.10
N SER A 442 12.86 14.45 -43.99
CA SER A 442 13.12 14.97 -42.64
C SER A 442 14.62 15.21 -42.46
N PRO A 443 15.05 16.33 -41.84
CA PRO A 443 16.47 16.58 -41.60
C PRO A 443 17.07 15.46 -40.71
N GLU A 444 18.13 14.80 -41.19
CA GLU A 444 18.78 13.69 -40.52
C GLU A 444 19.32 14.07 -39.12
N ASP A 445 18.92 13.29 -38.11
CA ASP A 445 19.46 13.31 -36.75
C ASP A 445 20.96 12.90 -36.78
N SER A 446 21.84 13.89 -36.78
CA SER A 446 23.29 13.66 -36.69
C SER A 446 23.70 13.28 -35.26
N SER A 447 23.71 11.97 -34.98
CA SER A 447 24.34 11.43 -33.77
C SER A 447 25.87 11.57 -33.86
N GLY A 448 26.46 12.48 -33.10
CA GLY A 448 27.93 12.59 -33.01
C GLY A 448 28.48 13.65 -32.06
N ASN A 449 28.84 13.19 -30.85
CA ASN A 449 29.78 13.77 -29.87
C ASN A 449 29.36 14.99 -29.01
N GLU A 450 29.23 14.71 -27.71
CA GLU A 450 29.37 15.66 -26.61
C GLU A 450 30.72 16.40 -26.71
N THR A 451 30.74 17.72 -26.90
CA THR A 451 31.28 18.70 -25.92
C THR A 451 30.98 20.13 -26.37
N GLU A 452 30.79 21.00 -25.37
CA GLU A 452 30.78 22.48 -25.42
C GLU A 452 29.44 23.18 -25.74
N ILE A 453 28.84 23.70 -24.67
CA ILE A 453 27.63 24.54 -24.69
C ILE A 453 28.04 25.94 -25.15
N GLU A 454 27.83 26.23 -26.42
CA GLU A 454 27.68 27.60 -26.92
C GLU A 454 26.20 27.82 -27.26
N LYS A 455 25.66 28.98 -26.86
CA LYS A 455 24.26 29.36 -27.06
C LYS A 455 23.93 29.41 -28.55
N ILE A 456 23.35 28.32 -29.06
CA ILE A 456 22.67 28.30 -30.35
C ILE A 456 21.20 28.60 -30.06
N GLU A 457 20.67 29.66 -30.68
CA GLU A 457 19.23 29.85 -30.83
C GLU A 457 18.67 28.63 -31.55
N VAL A 458 17.90 27.82 -30.83
CA VAL A 458 17.12 26.73 -31.41
C VAL A 458 15.98 27.36 -32.22
N GLU A 459 16.21 27.54 -33.51
CA GLU A 459 15.16 27.74 -34.51
C GLU A 459 14.34 26.44 -34.56
N ASN A 460 13.00 26.53 -34.47
CA ASN A 460 12.14 25.35 -34.30
C ASN A 460 12.04 24.54 -35.60
N ASP A 461 12.11 23.20 -35.54
CA ASP A 461 11.82 22.30 -36.67
C ASP A 461 10.46 22.60 -37.34
N ASP A 462 9.47 23.02 -36.55
CA ASP A 462 8.14 23.43 -37.03
C ASP A 462 8.22 24.59 -38.06
N ASP A 463 9.21 25.48 -37.95
CA ASP A 463 9.39 26.64 -38.83
C ASP A 463 10.04 26.25 -40.18
N ASP A 464 10.91 25.23 -40.18
CA ASP A 464 11.53 24.70 -41.40
C ASP A 464 10.57 23.83 -42.21
N GLU A 465 9.73 23.00 -41.55
CA GLU A 465 8.66 22.24 -42.22
C GLU A 465 7.65 23.21 -42.89
N ILE A 466 7.27 24.30 -42.20
CA ILE A 466 6.43 25.36 -42.78
C ILE A 466 7.07 25.97 -44.01
N ARG A 467 8.38 26.19 -43.98
CA ARG A 467 9.11 26.82 -45.08
C ARG A 467 9.25 25.88 -46.26
N GLN A 468 9.44 24.58 -46.02
CA GLN A 468 9.49 23.54 -47.04
C GLN A 468 8.11 23.31 -47.68
N MET A 469 7.05 23.20 -46.87
CA MET A 469 5.68 23.12 -47.36
C MET A 469 5.27 24.37 -48.14
N LYS A 470 5.70 25.57 -47.72
CA LYS A 470 5.49 26.81 -48.51
C LYS A 470 6.25 26.79 -49.83
N LYS A 471 7.48 26.28 -49.88
CA LYS A 471 8.23 26.11 -51.12
C LYS A 471 7.56 25.11 -52.07
N GLU A 472 7.02 24.02 -51.54
CA GLU A 472 6.23 23.06 -52.32
C GLU A 472 4.93 23.69 -52.81
N LEU A 473 4.24 24.44 -51.94
CA LEU A 473 3.06 25.22 -52.31
C LEU A 473 3.39 26.23 -53.43
N ASP A 474 4.53 26.89 -53.39
CA ASP A 474 4.93 27.88 -54.41
C ASP A 474 5.45 27.25 -55.72
N SER A 475 5.81 25.95 -55.72
CA SER A 475 6.37 25.24 -56.89
C SER A 475 5.36 24.36 -57.65
N MET A 476 4.17 24.17 -57.08
CA MET A 476 3.00 23.53 -57.71
C MET A 476 1.93 24.58 -57.99
#